data_AF-A0A4R4WLN7-F1
#
_entry.id   AF-A0A4R4WLN7-F1
#
_cell.length_a   1.000
_cell.length_b   1.000
_cell.length_c   1.000
_cell.angle_alpha   90.00
_cell.angle_beta   90.00
_cell.angle_gamma   90.00
#
_symmetry.space_group_name_H-M   'P 1'
#
loop_
_entity.id
_entity.type
_entity.pdbx_description
1 polymer ?
#
loop_
_entity_poly.entity_id
_entity_poly.type
_entity_poly.pdbx_seq_one_letter_code
_entity_poly.pdbx_strand_id
1 'polypeptide(L)'
;MIDTIDISAADPRERGRQYGEAARAHIAASVAFYTESVAHKTGLSWPEVQNRAGAWLPIIEGYLPGIVPELRGIADGSGHRFEEIVALNSRGELTRGNPFETPARPGGCS
;
A
#
# COMPACT_ATOMS: atom_id res chain seq x y z
N MET A 1 -20.72 -0.69 15.60
CA MET A 1 -19.75 -0.06 16.51
C MET A 1 -18.45 0.03 15.73
N ILE A 2 -17.76 1.17 15.76
CA ILE A 2 -16.44 1.30 15.12
C ILE A 2 -15.40 0.94 16.17
N ASP A 3 -14.53 0.01 15.86
CA ASP A 3 -13.44 -0.39 16.76
C ASP A 3 -12.37 0.70 16.79
N THR A 4 -11.86 0.98 17.99
CA THR A 4 -10.76 1.93 18.18
C THR A 4 -9.50 1.17 18.55
N ILE A 5 -8.36 1.61 18.02
CA ILE A 5 -7.05 1.03 18.26
C ILE A 5 -6.19 2.12 18.91
N ASP A 6 -5.62 1.81 20.07
CA ASP A 6 -4.64 2.68 20.73
C ASP A 6 -3.23 2.29 20.33
N ILE A 7 -2.41 3.28 19.98
CA ILE A 7 -1.07 3.09 19.45
C ILE A 7 -0.17 4.19 20.04
N SER A 8 0.85 3.80 20.79
CA SER A 8 1.65 4.73 21.59
C SER A 8 3.17 4.64 21.36
N ALA A 9 3.63 3.71 20.51
CA ALA A 9 5.05 3.54 20.25
C ALA A 9 5.68 4.72 19.48
N ALA A 10 6.80 5.23 20.00
CA ALA A 10 7.60 6.28 19.36
C ALA A 10 8.38 5.75 18.15
N ASP A 11 8.93 4.53 18.23
CA ASP A 11 9.60 3.88 17.10
C ASP A 11 8.61 3.56 15.98
N PRO A 12 8.84 4.00 14.73
CA PRO A 12 7.90 3.78 13.64
C PRO A 12 7.63 2.30 13.35
N ARG A 13 8.64 1.44 13.45
CA ARG A 13 8.44 0.01 13.16
C ARG A 13 7.59 -0.66 14.22
N GLU A 14 7.86 -0.39 15.49
CA GLU A 14 7.04 -0.90 16.60
C GLU A 14 5.61 -0.34 16.55
N ARG A 15 5.45 0.94 16.20
CA ARG A 15 4.14 1.55 15.96
C ARG A 15 3.36 0.81 14.88
N GLY A 16 4.02 0.54 13.76
CA GLY A 16 3.44 -0.24 12.68
C GLY A 16 3.07 -1.66 13.11
N ARG A 17 3.91 -2.33 13.91
CA ARG A 17 3.63 -3.68 14.43
C ARG A 17 2.38 -3.71 15.28
N GLN A 18 2.24 -2.77 16.22
CA GLN A 18 1.04 -2.63 17.05
C GLN A 18 -0.22 -2.40 16.21
N TYR A 19 -0.13 -1.51 15.20
CA TYR A 19 -1.22 -1.29 14.26
C TYR A 19 -1.59 -2.59 13.53
N GLY A 20 -0.61 -3.26 12.93
CA GLY A 20 -0.81 -4.46 12.13
C GLY A 20 -1.45 -5.58 12.92
N GLU A 21 -1.06 -5.75 14.19
CA GLU A 21 -1.62 -6.75 15.09
C GLU A 21 -3.07 -6.46 15.45
N ALA A 22 -3.36 -5.23 15.87
CA ALA A 22 -4.70 -4.82 16.27
C ALA A 22 -5.69 -4.82 15.08
N ALA A 23 -5.23 -4.47 13.88
CA ALA A 23 -6.06 -4.37 12.69
C ALA A 23 -5.99 -5.60 11.78
N ARG A 24 -5.40 -6.73 12.23
CA ARG A 24 -5.10 -7.90 11.40
C ARG A 24 -6.27 -8.37 10.52
N ALA A 25 -7.45 -8.54 11.12
CA ALA A 25 -8.64 -8.99 10.40
C ALA A 25 -9.12 -7.98 9.34
N HIS A 26 -9.06 -6.68 9.66
CA HIS A 26 -9.45 -5.60 8.73
C HIS A 26 -8.45 -5.47 7.57
N ILE A 27 -7.15 -5.61 7.85
CA ILE A 27 -6.11 -5.61 6.82
C ILE A 27 -6.32 -6.80 5.88
N ALA A 28 -6.54 -8.00 6.42
CA ALA A 28 -6.79 -9.20 5.63
C ALA A 28 -8.01 -9.05 4.70
N ALA A 29 -9.12 -8.52 5.23
CA ALA A 29 -10.31 -8.23 4.44
C ALA A 29 -10.04 -7.20 3.32
N SER A 30 -9.25 -6.17 3.63
CA SER A 30 -8.86 -5.15 2.65
C SER A 30 -7.97 -5.71 1.55
N VAL A 31 -6.95 -6.51 1.90
CA VAL A 31 -6.07 -7.17 0.94
C VAL A 31 -6.88 -8.09 0.02
N ALA A 32 -7.81 -8.89 0.56
CA ALA A 32 -8.69 -9.75 -0.23
C ALA A 32 -9.51 -8.93 -1.24
N PHE A 33 -10.16 -7.85 -0.79
CA PHE A 33 -10.95 -6.98 -1.67
C PHE A 33 -10.11 -6.35 -2.80
N TYR A 34 -8.92 -5.85 -2.50
CA TYR A 34 -8.07 -5.21 -3.52
C TYR A 34 -7.42 -6.24 -4.46
N THR A 35 -7.17 -7.46 -3.99
CA THR A 35 -6.71 -8.56 -4.84
C THR A 35 -7.70 -8.82 -5.99
N GLU A 36 -9.00 -8.74 -5.71
CA GLU A 36 -10.06 -8.98 -6.70
C GLU A 36 -10.37 -7.74 -7.55
N SER A 37 -10.37 -6.55 -6.94
CA SER A 37 -10.88 -5.33 -7.61
C SER A 37 -9.85 -4.54 -8.42
N VAL A 38 -8.54 -4.69 -8.14
CA VAL A 38 -7.51 -3.83 -8.73
C VAL A 38 -7.42 -3.98 -10.25
N ALA A 39 -7.61 -5.19 -10.77
CA ALA A 39 -7.54 -5.47 -12.20
C ALA A 39 -8.63 -4.72 -12.98
N HIS A 40 -9.81 -4.55 -12.40
CA HIS A 40 -10.89 -3.80 -13.03
C HIS A 40 -10.61 -2.30 -13.15
N LYS A 41 -9.76 -1.75 -12.28
CA LYS A 41 -9.39 -0.32 -12.29
C LYS A 41 -8.12 -0.02 -13.06
N THR A 42 -7.15 -0.92 -12.99
CA THR A 42 -5.78 -0.67 -13.49
C THR A 42 -5.43 -1.50 -14.72
N GLY A 43 -6.19 -2.57 -15.01
CA GLY A 43 -5.78 -3.58 -15.99
C GLY A 43 -4.63 -4.49 -15.52
N LEU A 44 -4.15 -4.34 -14.29
CA LEU A 44 -3.04 -5.12 -13.73
C LEU A 44 -3.54 -6.15 -12.70
N SER A 45 -2.92 -7.31 -12.68
CA SER A 45 -3.10 -8.28 -11.61
C SER A 45 -2.48 -7.79 -10.29
N TRP A 46 -2.96 -8.31 -9.16
CA TRP A 46 -2.41 -7.97 -7.84
C TRP A 46 -0.90 -8.23 -7.71
N PRO A 47 -0.33 -9.36 -8.21
CA PRO A 47 1.12 -9.54 -8.24
C PRO A 47 1.87 -8.50 -9.07
N GLU A 48 1.31 -8.06 -10.21
CA GLU A 48 1.95 -7.00 -11.01
C GLU A 48 1.97 -5.67 -10.28
N VAL A 49 0.90 -5.33 -9.56
CA VAL A 49 0.85 -4.13 -8.71
C VAL A 49 1.90 -4.21 -7.61
N GLN A 50 1.98 -5.33 -6.89
CA GLN A 50 2.98 -5.55 -5.83
C GLN A 50 4.41 -5.40 -6.36
N ASN A 51 4.72 -5.99 -7.53
CA ASN A 51 6.04 -5.91 -8.15
C ASN A 51 6.43 -4.48 -8.54
N ARG A 52 5.45 -3.62 -8.85
CA ARG A 52 5.69 -2.24 -9.28
C ARG A 52 5.61 -1.23 -8.12
N ALA A 53 4.86 -1.54 -7.07
CA ALA A 53 4.64 -0.67 -5.92
C ALA A 53 5.94 -0.26 -5.21
N GLY A 54 7.01 -1.07 -5.30
CA GLY A 54 8.33 -0.73 -4.79
C GLY A 54 8.92 0.57 -5.34
N ALA A 55 8.51 1.00 -6.55
CA ALA A 55 8.95 2.26 -7.15
C ALA A 55 8.50 3.50 -6.36
N TRP A 56 7.47 3.40 -5.52
CA TRP A 56 6.98 4.50 -4.70
C TRP A 56 7.74 4.67 -3.38
N LEU A 57 8.43 3.63 -2.90
CA LEU A 57 9.16 3.67 -1.63
C LEU A 57 10.13 4.86 -1.48
N PRO A 58 11.02 5.15 -2.45
CA PRO A 58 11.90 6.32 -2.33
C PRO A 58 11.13 7.65 -2.33
N ILE A 59 9.99 7.71 -3.02
CA ILE A 59 9.16 8.92 -3.11
C ILE A 59 8.48 9.20 -1.77
N ILE A 60 7.82 8.19 -1.20
CA ILE A 60 7.10 8.34 0.07
C ILE A 60 8.04 8.55 1.25
N GLU A 61 9.21 7.91 1.26
CA GLU A 61 10.22 8.11 2.31
C GLU A 61 10.84 9.51 2.23
N GLY A 62 10.99 10.08 1.04
CA GLY A 62 11.42 11.46 0.87
C GLY A 62 10.38 12.49 1.33
N TYR A 63 9.09 12.16 1.23
CA TYR A 63 7.98 13.02 1.67
C TYR A 63 7.71 12.91 3.18
N LEU A 64 7.68 11.68 3.71
CA LEU A 64 7.44 11.38 5.12
C LEU A 64 8.52 10.41 5.63
N PRO A 65 9.67 10.95 6.10
CA PRO A 65 10.75 10.12 6.63
C PRO A 65 10.29 9.24 7.78
N GLY A 66 10.70 7.97 7.78
CA GLY A 66 10.31 6.97 8.78
C GLY A 66 9.01 6.22 8.47
N ILE A 67 8.33 6.51 7.36
CA ILE A 67 7.12 5.79 6.96
C ILE A 67 7.42 4.36 6.51
N VAL A 68 8.55 4.10 5.84
CA VAL A 68 8.89 2.75 5.36
C VAL A 68 9.08 1.76 6.51
N PRO A 69 9.81 2.08 7.60
CA PRO A 69 9.84 1.24 8.80
C PRO A 69 8.46 0.96 9.40
N GLU A 70 7.54 1.93 9.40
CA GLU A 70 6.17 1.75 9.88
C GLU A 70 5.35 0.81 9.00
N LEU A 71 5.42 0.96 7.67
CA LEU A 71 4.80 0.02 6.74
C LEU A 71 5.34 -1.41 6.89
N ARG A 72 6.64 -1.56 7.18
CA ARG A 72 7.23 -2.87 7.51
C ARG A 72 6.66 -3.43 8.80
N GLY A 73 6.53 -2.60 9.84
CA GLY A 73 5.86 -2.99 11.08
C GLY A 73 4.44 -3.48 10.85
N ILE A 74 3.65 -2.77 10.04
CA ILE A 74 2.28 -3.17 9.71
C ILE A 74 2.25 -4.53 9.01
N ALA A 75 3.18 -4.76 8.07
CA ALA A 75 3.31 -6.05 7.40
C ALA A 75 3.61 -7.17 8.41
N ASP A 76 4.61 -6.98 9.26
CA ASP A 76 5.00 -7.95 10.31
C ASP A 76 3.83 -8.24 11.26
N GLY A 77 3.17 -7.21 11.78
CA GLY A 77 2.10 -7.33 12.77
C GLY A 77 0.80 -7.92 12.20
N SER A 78 0.50 -7.66 10.93
CA SER A 78 -0.67 -8.21 10.24
C SER A 78 -0.43 -9.60 9.64
N GLY A 79 0.83 -10.01 9.47
CA GLY A 79 1.20 -11.28 8.83
C GLY A 79 1.10 -11.26 7.30
N HIS A 80 1.07 -10.08 6.68
CA HIS A 80 1.05 -9.89 5.24
C HIS A 80 2.44 -9.58 4.69
N ARG A 81 2.63 -9.73 3.38
CA ARG A 81 3.88 -9.32 2.74
C ARG A 81 4.01 -7.80 2.74
N PHE A 82 5.24 -7.31 2.78
CA PHE A 82 5.50 -5.88 2.74
C PHE A 82 4.92 -5.22 1.48
N GLU A 83 5.04 -5.87 0.34
CA GLU A 83 4.54 -5.37 -0.96
C GLU A 83 3.00 -5.29 -0.99
N GLU A 84 2.30 -6.15 -0.25
CA GLU A 84 0.85 -6.08 -0.09
C GLU A 84 0.44 -4.83 0.67
N ILE A 85 1.15 -4.50 1.75
CA ILE A 85 0.88 -3.32 2.56
C ILE A 85 1.22 -2.03 1.80
N VAL A 86 2.31 -2.02 1.03
CA VAL A 86 2.64 -0.86 0.17
C VAL A 86 1.56 -0.67 -0.89
N ALA A 87 1.18 -1.73 -1.61
CA ALA A 87 0.13 -1.67 -2.62
C ALA A 87 -1.23 -1.21 -2.03
N LEU A 88 -1.60 -1.72 -0.85
CA LEU A 88 -2.83 -1.32 -0.16
C LEU A 88 -2.81 0.15 0.28
N ASN A 89 -1.66 0.67 0.72
CA ASN A 89 -1.53 2.07 1.08
C ASN A 89 -1.63 3.00 -0.15
N SER A 90 -1.28 2.50 -1.34
CA SER A 90 -1.40 3.21 -2.62
C SER A 90 -2.74 2.99 -3.35
N ARG A 91 -3.77 2.49 -2.65
CA ARG A 91 -5.11 2.25 -3.24
C ARG A 91 -5.76 3.50 -3.83
N GLY A 92 -5.42 4.69 -3.33
CA GLY A 92 -5.92 5.95 -3.89
C GLY A 92 -5.42 6.17 -5.33
N GLU A 93 -4.17 5.80 -5.61
CA GLU A 93 -3.57 5.82 -6.94
C GLU A 93 -4.20 4.73 -7.82
N LEU A 94 -4.34 3.50 -7.30
CA LEU A 94 -4.85 2.35 -8.04
C LEU A 94 -6.33 2.47 -8.43
N THR A 95 -7.14 3.17 -7.64
CA THR A 95 -8.57 3.37 -7.94
C THR A 95 -8.81 4.42 -9.02
N ARG A 96 -7.80 5.23 -9.38
CA ARG A 96 -7.88 6.28 -10.42
C ARG A 96 -7.52 5.79 -11.84
N GLY A 97 -7.00 4.58 -11.99
CA GLY A 97 -6.49 4.05 -13.26
C GLY A 97 -5.15 3.37 -13.06
N ASN A 98 -4.44 3.02 -14.14
CA ASN A 98 -3.09 2.45 -14.05
C ASN A 98 -2.06 3.55 -13.72
N PRO A 99 -1.51 3.61 -12.49
CA PRO A 99 -0.57 4.68 -12.11
C PRO A 99 0.86 4.44 -12.62
N PHE A 100 1.11 3.28 -13.25
CA PHE A 100 2.42 2.89 -13.76
C PHE A 100 2.55 3.10 -15.27
N GLU A 101 1.48 3.50 -15.94
CA GLU A 101 1.54 3.90 -17.34
C GLU A 101 2.29 5.23 -17.48
N THR A 102 3.19 5.29 -18.45
CA THR A 102 3.76 6.58 -18.86
C THR A 102 2.68 7.32 -19.66
N PRO A 103 2.38 8.60 -19.35
CA PRO A 103 1.42 9.34 -20.14
C PRO A 103 1.84 9.33 -21.60
N ALA A 104 0.90 9.00 -22.50
CA ALA A 104 1.13 9.11 -23.93
C ALA A 104 1.57 10.55 -24.22
N ARG A 105 2.73 10.70 -24.89
CA ARG A 105 3.19 12.00 -25.37
C ARG A 105 2.05 12.59 -26.23
N PRO A 106 1.53 13.80 -25.94
CA PRO A 106 0.58 14.44 -26.84
C PRO A 106 1.25 14.51 -28.22
N GLY A 107 0.51 14.07 -29.24
CA GLY A 107 1.02 13.65 -30.53
C GLY A 107 2.17 14.49 -31.07
N GLY A 108 3.25 13.82 -31.47
CA GLY A 108 4.17 14.41 -32.43
C GLY A 108 3.41 14.63 -33.73
N CYS A 109 3.08 15.88 -34.05
CA CYS A 109 2.67 16.24 -35.39
C CYS A 109 3.87 16.02 -36.32
N SER A 110 3.71 15.13 -37.29
CA SER A 110 4.46 15.14 -38.55
C SER A 110 4.09 16.36 -39.38
#